data_AF-A0A6B2G726-F1
#
_entry.id   AF-A0A6B2G726-F1
#
_cell.length_a   1.000
_cell.length_b   1.000
_cell.length_c   1.000
_cell.angle_alpha   90.00
_cell.angle_beta   90.00
_cell.angle_gamma   90.00
#
_symmetry.space_group_name_H-M   'P 1'
#
loop_
_entity.id
_entity.type
_entity.pdbx_description
1 polymer ?
#
loop_
_entity_poly.entity_id
_entity_poly.type
_entity_poly.pdbx_seq_one_letter_code
_entity_poly.pdbx_strand_id
1 'polypeptide(L)'
;NLNFFIGNNISVKNSRNLIQLNCNDYDYPPQIKSFLMIKYMYENLNNKYDWFIRADDDAYIFYDNLKLLLTELDSNKDYYIGRQGYGLFHEREKLGLSSEGFCMGGTSVILSKSILNKIGPHIGECMKTVVSNHEDTELARCILKFSGKTCINNKHVKNKFIHGVSNIRYLTSKFNIQNLRTIISIHPIRNFKFSVRTKRRENDIDFIKKIEKMNTYLKKEFKLRQQNTIKNRAIRIFNRKNLWSNSALNVWTDSSHVDLNERIKINRFIYKKMIKYIILALNNNCIQYLN
;
A
#
# COMPACT_ATOMS: atom_id res chain seq x y z
N ASN A 1 16.20 -17.13 2.89
CA ASN A 1 16.40 -16.99 4.34
C ASN A 1 16.00 -15.59 4.75
N LEU A 2 15.35 -15.39 5.90
CA LEU A 2 14.88 -14.07 6.36
C LEU A 2 15.63 -13.68 7.62
N ASN A 3 16.43 -12.63 7.53
CA ASN A 3 17.20 -12.09 8.65
C ASN A 3 16.70 -10.69 9.01
N PHE A 4 16.72 -10.38 10.30
CA PHE A 4 16.41 -9.07 10.86
C PHE A 4 17.70 -8.44 11.37
N PHE A 5 17.96 -7.22 10.97
CA PHE A 5 19.15 -6.48 11.34
C PHE A 5 18.80 -5.45 12.42
N ILE A 6 19.59 -5.43 13.48
CA ILE A 6 19.40 -4.55 14.63
C ILE A 6 20.73 -3.92 15.04
N GLY A 7 20.68 -2.74 15.65
CA GLY A 7 21.84 -2.10 16.25
C GLY A 7 22.36 -2.82 17.50
N ASN A 8 23.61 -2.53 17.86
CA ASN A 8 24.29 -3.19 18.97
C ASN A 8 23.79 -2.76 20.36
N ASN A 9 23.11 -1.62 20.43
CA ASN A 9 22.44 -1.08 21.61
C ASN A 9 21.13 -1.81 21.95
N ILE A 10 20.64 -2.71 21.09
CA ILE A 10 19.47 -3.54 21.37
C ILE A 10 19.92 -4.86 21.99
N SER A 11 19.51 -5.12 23.23
CA SER A 11 19.74 -6.41 23.89
C SER A 11 18.78 -7.47 23.36
N VAL A 12 19.32 -8.58 22.88
CA VAL A 12 18.52 -9.69 22.33
C VAL A 12 18.86 -11.01 23.02
N LYS A 13 17.83 -11.72 23.46
CA LYS A 13 17.93 -13.12 23.88
C LYS A 13 17.77 -14.03 22.66
N ASN A 14 18.79 -14.85 22.39
CA ASN A 14 18.87 -15.95 21.42
C ASN A 14 17.74 -16.05 20.38
N SER A 15 17.92 -15.38 19.25
CA SER A 15 17.09 -15.57 18.05
C SER A 15 17.96 -15.92 16.85
N ARG A 16 17.65 -17.02 16.18
CA ARG A 16 18.43 -17.56 15.05
C ARG A 16 18.48 -16.65 13.81
N ASN A 17 17.58 -15.66 13.73
CA ASN A 17 17.43 -14.79 12.55
C ASN A 17 17.68 -13.31 12.87
N LEU A 18 18.23 -12.99 14.05
CA LEU A 18 18.62 -11.63 14.40
C LEU A 18 20.13 -11.47 14.20
N ILE A 19 20.51 -10.42 13.48
CA ILE A 19 21.90 -10.04 13.20
C ILE A 19 22.14 -8.68 13.85
N GLN A 20 23.10 -8.63 14.76
CA GLN A 20 23.50 -7.41 15.44
C GLN A 20 24.58 -6.70 14.63
N LEU A 21 24.35 -5.44 14.30
CA LEU A 21 25.24 -4.57 13.55
C LEU A 21 25.88 -3.54 14.50
N ASN A 22 27.10 -3.13 14.20
CA ASN A 22 27.81 -2.12 14.98
C ASN A 22 27.31 -0.69 14.64
N CYS A 23 26.07 -0.40 15.02
CA CYS A 23 25.43 0.92 14.88
C CYS A 23 24.36 1.11 15.95
N ASN A 24 23.95 2.35 16.18
CA ASN A 24 22.80 2.66 17.02
C ASN A 24 21.49 2.40 16.26
N ASP A 25 20.63 1.56 16.82
CA ASP A 25 19.35 1.20 16.22
C ASP A 25 18.35 2.36 16.17
N TYR A 26 18.51 3.36 17.04
CA TYR A 26 17.61 4.51 17.17
C TYR A 26 17.95 5.68 16.25
N ASP A 27 19.08 5.63 15.54
CA ASP A 27 19.44 6.68 14.59
C ASP A 27 18.45 6.71 13.42
N TYR A 28 17.87 7.89 13.17
CA TYR A 28 16.92 8.11 12.09
C TYR A 28 17.32 9.34 11.26
N PRO A 29 17.38 9.24 9.92
CA PRO A 29 17.18 8.02 9.12
C PRO A 29 18.26 6.94 9.34
N PRO A 30 17.95 5.64 9.15
CA PRO A 30 18.84 4.54 9.55
C PRO A 30 19.96 4.27 8.53
N GLN A 31 20.67 5.31 8.12
CA GLN A 31 21.68 5.31 7.07
C GLN A 31 22.82 4.32 7.32
N ILE A 32 23.46 4.40 8.49
CA ILE A 32 24.59 3.53 8.85
C ILE A 32 24.14 2.07 8.90
N LYS A 33 22.96 1.82 9.49
CA LYS A 33 22.37 0.48 9.57
C LYS A 33 22.16 -0.14 8.19
N SER A 34 21.68 0.66 7.23
CA SER A 34 21.48 0.21 5.84
C SER A 34 22.78 -0.20 5.16
N PHE A 35 23.81 0.64 5.26
CA PHE A 35 25.12 0.31 4.70
C PHE A 35 25.72 -0.94 5.35
N LEU A 36 25.67 -1.04 6.68
CA LEU A 36 26.17 -2.21 7.40
C LEU A 36 25.40 -3.49 7.04
N MET A 37 24.11 -3.40 6.78
CA MET A 37 23.32 -4.52 6.28
C MET A 37 23.78 -4.98 4.89
N ILE A 38 24.03 -4.06 3.95
CA ILE A 38 24.59 -4.39 2.63
C ILE A 38 25.98 -5.00 2.75
N LYS A 39 26.84 -4.44 3.60
CA LYS A 39 28.16 -5.00 3.91
C LYS A 39 28.06 -6.42 4.44
N TYR A 40 27.16 -6.67 5.39
CA TYR A 40 26.92 -8.00 5.94
C TYR A 40 26.48 -8.99 4.84
N MET A 41 25.53 -8.59 4.00
CA MET A 41 25.06 -9.42 2.87
C MET A 41 26.23 -9.81 1.97
N TYR A 42 27.10 -8.85 1.64
CA TYR A 42 28.29 -9.10 0.83
C TYR A 42 29.25 -10.09 1.50
N GLU A 43 29.64 -9.83 2.76
CA GLU A 43 30.67 -10.62 3.44
C GLU A 43 30.20 -12.05 3.79
N ASN A 44 28.90 -12.24 4.10
CA ASN A 44 28.41 -13.48 4.73
C ASN A 44 27.47 -14.31 3.85
N LEU A 45 26.80 -13.67 2.88
CA LEU A 45 25.69 -14.24 2.13
C LEU A 45 25.92 -14.27 0.61
N ASN A 46 26.88 -13.50 0.10
CA ASN A 46 27.13 -13.35 -1.34
C ASN A 46 27.42 -14.68 -2.08
N ASN A 47 28.13 -15.60 -1.44
CA ASN A 47 28.43 -16.92 -2.01
C ASN A 47 27.26 -17.92 -1.89
N LYS A 48 26.17 -17.53 -1.21
CA LYS A 48 25.04 -18.41 -0.89
C LYS A 48 23.76 -18.04 -1.64
N TYR A 49 23.65 -16.82 -2.16
CA TYR A 49 22.42 -16.32 -2.77
C TYR A 49 22.73 -15.47 -4.00
N ASP A 50 21.79 -15.48 -4.95
CA ASP A 50 21.89 -14.72 -6.20
C ASP A 50 21.17 -13.37 -6.14
N TRP A 51 20.29 -13.20 -5.17
CA TRP A 51 19.41 -12.04 -5.02
C TRP A 51 19.30 -11.63 -3.56
N PHE A 52 19.35 -10.32 -3.35
CA PHE A 52 19.34 -9.70 -2.02
C PHE A 52 18.21 -8.70 -1.95
N ILE A 53 17.44 -8.74 -0.86
CA ILE A 53 16.32 -7.82 -0.65
C ILE A 53 16.49 -7.11 0.69
N ARG A 54 16.50 -5.77 0.65
CA ARG A 54 16.28 -4.90 1.81
C ARG A 54 14.80 -4.60 1.88
N ALA A 55 14.20 -4.66 3.05
CA ALA A 55 12.81 -4.27 3.27
C ALA A 55 12.62 -3.72 4.68
N ASP A 56 11.69 -2.78 4.83
CA ASP A 56 11.26 -2.30 6.14
C ASP A 56 10.42 -3.38 6.85
N ASP A 57 10.42 -3.35 8.18
CA ASP A 57 9.79 -4.38 9.00
C ASP A 57 8.26 -4.32 8.98
N ASP A 58 7.68 -3.26 8.41
CA ASP A 58 6.26 -3.04 8.16
C ASP A 58 5.88 -3.18 6.67
N ALA A 59 6.80 -3.62 5.80
CA ALA A 59 6.49 -3.99 4.43
C ALA A 59 5.79 -5.36 4.36
N TYR A 60 4.94 -5.56 3.34
CA TYR A 60 4.49 -6.89 2.92
C TYR A 60 5.13 -7.22 1.59
N ILE A 61 5.73 -8.40 1.47
CA ILE A 61 6.29 -8.90 0.22
C ILE A 61 5.40 -10.06 -0.24
N PHE A 62 5.08 -10.18 -1.53
CA PHE A 62 4.45 -11.38 -2.10
C PHE A 62 5.58 -12.30 -2.57
N TYR A 63 5.78 -13.43 -1.88
CA TYR A 63 6.98 -14.25 -2.13
C TYR A 63 6.93 -14.91 -3.50
N ASP A 64 5.78 -15.45 -3.88
CA ASP A 64 5.64 -16.19 -5.15
C ASP A 64 5.83 -15.25 -6.34
N ASN A 65 5.27 -14.04 -6.26
CA ASN A 65 5.44 -13.01 -7.30
C ASN A 65 6.91 -12.56 -7.41
N LEU A 66 7.59 -12.40 -6.25
CA LEU A 66 9.01 -12.08 -6.21
C LEU A 66 9.84 -13.20 -6.84
N LYS A 67 9.57 -14.45 -6.47
CA LYS A 67 10.27 -15.61 -7.02
C LYS A 67 10.13 -15.67 -8.53
N LEU A 68 8.92 -15.51 -9.06
CA LEU A 68 8.66 -15.49 -10.50
C LEU A 68 9.47 -14.40 -11.23
N LEU A 69 9.45 -13.17 -10.71
CA LEU A 69 10.24 -12.07 -11.28
C LEU A 69 11.74 -12.42 -11.32
N LEU A 70 12.28 -12.97 -10.23
CA LEU A 70 13.71 -13.22 -10.10
C LEU A 70 14.19 -14.43 -10.92
N THR A 71 13.32 -15.42 -11.16
CA THR A 71 13.64 -16.58 -12.01
C THR A 71 13.76 -16.22 -13.50
N GLU A 72 13.18 -15.10 -13.92
CA GLU A 72 13.25 -14.61 -15.30
C GLU A 72 14.48 -13.73 -15.59
N LEU A 73 15.25 -13.38 -14.55
CA LEU A 73 16.38 -12.45 -14.63
C LEU A 73 17.71 -13.16 -14.35
N ASP A 74 18.76 -12.74 -15.04
CA ASP A 74 20.13 -13.23 -14.82
C ASP A 74 20.80 -12.42 -13.70
N SER A 75 21.06 -13.05 -12.56
CA SER A 75 21.67 -12.39 -11.39
C SER A 75 23.11 -11.92 -11.60
N ASN A 76 23.78 -12.35 -12.69
CA ASN A 76 25.10 -11.85 -13.09
C ASN A 76 25.02 -10.53 -13.84
N LYS A 77 23.82 -10.09 -14.22
CA LYS A 77 23.59 -8.74 -14.76
C LYS A 77 23.24 -7.77 -13.66
N ASP A 78 23.54 -6.51 -13.92
CA ASP A 78 23.37 -5.44 -12.94
C ASP A 78 21.91 -5.01 -12.80
N TYR A 79 21.23 -5.59 -11.82
CA TYR A 79 19.88 -5.21 -11.45
C TYR A 79 19.81 -4.53 -10.07
N TYR A 80 19.30 -3.29 -10.08
CA TYR A 80 18.89 -2.51 -8.90
C TYR A 80 17.40 -2.16 -9.05
N ILE A 81 16.55 -2.95 -8.38
CA ILE A 81 15.10 -2.99 -8.64
C ILE A 81 14.34 -2.51 -7.40
N GLY A 82 13.32 -1.69 -7.62
CA GLY A 82 12.40 -1.24 -6.57
C GLY A 82 11.46 -0.16 -7.09
N ARG A 83 10.80 0.55 -6.17
CA ARG A 83 10.00 1.72 -6.54
C ARG A 83 10.92 2.92 -6.73
N GLN A 84 11.04 3.40 -7.96
CA GLN A 84 11.84 4.59 -8.22
C GLN A 84 11.23 5.88 -7.63
N GLY A 85 12.05 6.62 -6.90
CA GLY A 85 11.81 7.96 -6.36
C GLY A 85 12.88 8.96 -6.83
N TYR A 86 12.55 10.25 -6.72
CA TYR A 86 13.41 11.36 -7.18
C TYR A 86 13.56 12.47 -6.12
N GLY A 87 13.15 12.21 -4.88
CA GLY A 87 13.08 13.25 -3.84
C GLY A 87 12.08 14.36 -4.13
N LEU A 88 11.92 15.28 -3.18
CA LEU A 88 11.18 16.52 -3.37
C LEU A 88 11.99 17.47 -4.25
N PHE A 89 11.31 18.33 -5.00
CA PHE A 89 11.95 19.25 -5.94
C PHE A 89 13.07 20.08 -5.29
N HIS A 90 12.86 20.57 -4.06
CA HIS A 90 13.82 21.39 -3.30
C HIS A 90 14.95 20.59 -2.62
N GLU A 91 14.87 19.24 -2.63
CA GLU A 91 15.89 18.36 -2.04
C GLU A 91 16.79 17.76 -3.10
N ARG A 92 16.33 17.66 -4.37
CA ARG A 92 17.03 16.98 -5.47
C ARG A 92 18.49 17.34 -5.61
N GLU A 93 18.81 18.63 -5.62
CA GLU A 93 20.19 19.10 -5.76
C GLU A 93 21.06 18.73 -4.55
N LYS A 94 20.44 18.58 -3.37
CA LYS A 94 21.10 18.18 -2.12
C LYS A 94 21.26 16.66 -1.98
N LEU A 95 20.63 15.88 -2.86
CA LEU A 95 20.71 14.41 -2.84
C LEU A 95 21.99 13.86 -3.49
N GLY A 96 22.75 14.71 -4.22
CA GLY A 96 23.91 14.23 -4.99
C GLY A 96 23.54 13.26 -6.11
N LEU A 97 22.27 13.28 -6.55
CA LEU A 97 21.72 12.55 -7.68
C LEU A 97 21.13 13.60 -8.64
N SER A 98 21.95 14.09 -9.57
CA SER A 98 21.66 15.23 -10.43
C SER A 98 20.46 15.02 -11.38
N SER A 99 19.99 13.78 -11.54
CA SER A 99 18.69 13.44 -12.13
C SER A 99 18.27 11.97 -11.90
N GLU A 100 19.14 11.19 -11.27
CA GLU A 100 19.04 9.75 -11.16
C GLU A 100 18.01 9.35 -10.10
N GLY A 101 17.15 8.39 -10.47
CA GLY A 101 16.19 7.84 -9.53
C GLY A 101 16.84 6.83 -8.57
N PHE A 102 16.48 6.92 -7.30
CA PHE A 102 16.80 5.92 -6.28
C PHE A 102 15.62 4.98 -6.04
N CYS A 103 15.87 3.78 -5.54
CA CYS A 103 14.79 2.89 -5.12
C CYS A 103 14.38 3.24 -3.68
N MET A 104 13.09 3.52 -3.48
CA MET A 104 12.52 3.83 -2.17
C MET A 104 12.52 2.58 -1.27
N GLY A 105 13.14 2.71 -0.10
CA GLY A 105 13.45 1.67 0.86
C GLY A 105 12.24 0.94 1.44
N GLY A 106 11.22 1.71 1.83
CA GLY A 106 10.02 1.15 2.46
C GLY A 106 9.30 0.14 1.58
N THR A 107 9.27 0.36 0.26
CA THR A 107 8.72 -0.63 -0.68
C THR A 107 9.65 -1.80 -0.97
N SER A 108 10.72 -1.98 -0.23
CA SER A 108 11.80 -2.92 -0.52
C SER A 108 12.67 -2.55 -1.72
N VAL A 109 13.93 -2.95 -1.62
CA VAL A 109 14.98 -2.75 -2.62
C VAL A 109 15.60 -4.11 -2.91
N ILE A 110 15.71 -4.46 -4.18
CA ILE A 110 16.28 -5.72 -4.64
C ILE A 110 17.59 -5.45 -5.38
N LEU A 111 18.62 -6.20 -5.02
CA LEU A 111 19.95 -6.17 -5.62
C LEU A 111 20.27 -7.55 -6.19
N SER A 112 20.75 -7.57 -7.43
CA SER A 112 21.43 -8.73 -8.02
C SER A 112 22.76 -9.00 -7.32
N LYS A 113 23.24 -10.24 -7.41
CA LYS A 113 24.60 -10.62 -7.00
C LYS A 113 25.67 -9.76 -7.67
N SER A 114 25.51 -9.43 -8.95
CA SER A 114 26.44 -8.53 -9.66
C SER A 114 26.53 -7.15 -9.01
N ILE A 115 25.39 -6.51 -8.69
CA ILE A 115 25.40 -5.22 -7.99
C ILE A 115 26.05 -5.35 -6.61
N LEU A 116 25.70 -6.38 -5.83
CA LEU A 116 26.26 -6.58 -4.50
C LEU A 116 27.79 -6.74 -4.54
N ASN A 117 28.32 -7.50 -5.51
CA ASN A 117 29.75 -7.66 -5.73
C ASN A 117 30.47 -6.35 -6.04
N LYS A 118 29.84 -5.47 -6.82
CA LYS A 118 30.42 -4.19 -7.22
C LYS A 118 30.45 -3.19 -6.07
N ILE A 119 29.44 -3.16 -5.20
CA ILE A 119 29.34 -2.14 -4.14
C ILE A 119 29.90 -2.62 -2.80
N GLY A 120 29.85 -3.93 -2.52
CA GLY A 120 30.21 -4.54 -1.25
C GLY A 120 31.60 -4.14 -0.72
N PRO A 121 32.66 -4.24 -1.54
CA PRO A 121 34.01 -3.80 -1.15
C PRO A 121 34.11 -2.31 -0.78
N HIS A 122 33.20 -1.48 -1.29
CA HIS A 122 33.27 -0.03 -1.18
C HIS A 122 32.30 0.57 -0.16
N ILE A 123 31.53 -0.25 0.56
CA ILE A 123 30.56 0.25 1.55
C ILE A 123 31.22 1.12 2.62
N GLY A 124 32.43 0.77 3.06
CA GLY A 124 33.21 1.57 4.02
C GLY A 124 33.55 2.98 3.50
N GLU A 125 33.81 3.11 2.20
CA GLU A 125 34.04 4.39 1.54
C GLU A 125 32.75 5.19 1.36
N CYS A 126 31.66 4.51 0.95
CA CYS A 126 30.35 5.13 0.80
C CYS A 126 29.87 5.77 2.11
N MET A 127 30.03 5.09 3.25
CA MET A 127 29.66 5.63 4.57
C MET A 127 30.44 6.89 4.96
N LYS A 128 31.69 7.04 4.51
CA LYS A 128 32.53 8.21 4.84
C LYS A 128 32.27 9.41 3.94
N THR A 129 31.61 9.21 2.81
CA THR A 129 31.45 10.22 1.75
C THR A 129 30.00 10.65 1.57
N VAL A 130 29.14 10.38 2.55
CA VAL A 130 27.72 10.73 2.52
C VAL A 130 27.50 12.23 2.40
N VAL A 131 26.47 12.64 1.66
CA VAL A 131 26.18 14.06 1.39
C VAL A 131 24.77 14.48 1.86
N SER A 132 23.92 13.51 2.18
CA SER A 132 22.59 13.68 2.71
C SER A 132 22.36 12.74 3.89
N ASN A 133 21.33 13.03 4.68
CA ASN A 133 20.87 12.13 5.76
C ASN A 133 19.89 11.07 5.24
N HIS A 134 19.55 11.08 3.96
CA HIS A 134 18.57 10.16 3.39
C HIS A 134 19.21 8.81 3.06
N GLU A 135 18.85 7.79 3.83
CA GLU A 135 19.33 6.40 3.69
C GLU A 135 19.24 5.89 2.23
N ASP A 136 18.05 5.93 1.63
CA ASP A 136 17.79 5.38 0.29
C ASP A 136 18.63 6.08 -0.79
N THR A 137 18.80 7.39 -0.64
CA THR A 137 19.57 8.23 -1.54
C THR A 137 21.07 7.89 -1.45
N GLU A 138 21.61 7.77 -0.24
CA GLU A 138 23.03 7.45 -0.07
C GLU A 138 23.36 6.04 -0.57
N LEU A 139 22.46 5.08 -0.36
CA LEU A 139 22.62 3.76 -0.96
C LEU A 139 22.61 3.84 -2.49
N ALA A 140 21.69 4.60 -3.08
CA ALA A 140 21.63 4.79 -4.53
C ALA A 140 22.88 5.48 -5.08
N ARG A 141 23.44 6.48 -4.37
CA ARG A 141 24.68 7.16 -4.75
C ARG A 141 25.88 6.21 -4.73
N CYS A 142 25.96 5.34 -3.73
CA CYS A 142 26.97 4.27 -3.66
C CYS A 142 26.83 3.29 -4.85
N ILE A 143 25.61 2.85 -5.16
CA ILE A 143 25.34 1.96 -6.30
C ILE A 143 25.72 2.64 -7.61
N LEU A 144 25.31 3.89 -7.81
CA LEU A 144 25.64 4.65 -9.01
C LEU A 144 27.15 4.79 -9.19
N LYS A 145 27.86 5.16 -8.11
CA LYS A 145 29.32 5.36 -8.13
C LYS A 145 30.09 4.11 -8.55
N PHE A 146 29.74 2.94 -8.01
CA PHE A 146 30.53 1.72 -8.19
C PHE A 146 29.99 0.74 -9.24
N SER A 147 28.73 0.88 -9.65
CA SER A 147 28.13 0.02 -10.69
C SER A 147 27.67 0.77 -11.94
N GLY A 148 27.60 2.10 -11.90
CA GLY A 148 27.04 2.91 -12.99
C GLY A 148 25.53 2.70 -13.17
N LYS A 149 24.83 2.08 -12.21
CA LYS A 149 23.39 1.81 -12.29
C LYS A 149 22.57 2.70 -11.39
N THR A 150 21.38 3.01 -11.87
CA THR A 150 20.32 3.69 -11.14
C THR A 150 19.19 2.72 -10.87
N CYS A 151 18.24 3.11 -10.02
CA CYS A 151 17.03 2.31 -9.83
C CYS A 151 16.27 2.22 -11.15
N ILE A 152 15.83 1.02 -11.55
CA ILE A 152 15.19 0.81 -12.85
C ILE A 152 14.02 1.79 -13.07
N ASN A 153 14.17 2.63 -14.10
CA ASN A 153 13.13 3.55 -14.54
C ASN A 153 12.17 2.85 -15.50
N ASN A 154 11.24 2.07 -14.95
CA ASN A 154 10.21 1.43 -15.74
C ASN A 154 8.86 1.48 -15.02
N LYS A 155 7.83 1.98 -15.71
CA LYS A 155 6.48 2.13 -15.14
C LYS A 155 5.88 0.80 -14.69
N HIS A 156 6.09 -0.28 -15.44
CA HIS A 156 5.62 -1.62 -15.07
C HIS A 156 6.31 -2.12 -13.82
N VAL A 157 7.64 -1.97 -13.72
CA VAL A 157 8.40 -2.31 -12.51
C VAL A 157 7.90 -1.49 -11.33
N LYS A 158 7.84 -0.15 -11.46
CA LYS A 158 7.37 0.77 -10.41
C LYS A 158 5.98 0.41 -9.87
N ASN A 159 5.08 -0.05 -10.73
CA ASN A 159 3.71 -0.43 -10.35
C ASN A 159 3.63 -1.76 -9.59
N LYS A 160 4.70 -2.56 -9.56
CA LYS A 160 4.79 -3.75 -8.72
C LYS A 160 5.15 -3.44 -7.26
N PHE A 161 5.65 -2.23 -6.97
CA PHE A 161 6.07 -1.80 -5.64
C PHE A 161 5.15 -0.68 -5.13
N ILE A 162 4.22 -1.01 -4.23
CA ILE A 162 3.14 -0.11 -3.82
C ILE A 162 3.55 0.68 -2.58
N HIS A 163 3.56 2.00 -2.70
CA HIS A 163 3.85 2.93 -1.60
C HIS A 163 2.60 3.75 -1.20
N GLY A 164 2.55 4.18 0.05
CA GLY A 164 1.54 5.13 0.55
C GLY A 164 0.21 4.48 0.88
N VAL A 165 0.22 3.21 1.26
CA VAL A 165 -0.98 2.50 1.72
C VAL A 165 -1.27 2.88 3.16
N SER A 166 -2.21 3.81 3.36
CA SER A 166 -2.62 4.23 4.70
C SER A 166 -3.49 3.20 5.42
N ASN A 167 -4.24 2.41 4.65
CA ASN A 167 -5.03 1.27 5.14
C ASN A 167 -5.34 0.28 4.00
N ILE A 168 -5.75 -0.94 4.36
CA ILE A 168 -6.15 -1.97 3.38
C ILE A 168 -7.34 -1.51 2.52
N ARG A 169 -8.19 -0.61 3.05
CA ARG A 169 -9.30 0.03 2.32
C ARG A 169 -8.83 0.79 1.07
N TYR A 170 -7.64 1.39 1.12
CA TYR A 170 -7.01 2.10 0.02
C TYR A 170 -6.49 1.12 -1.04
N LEU A 171 -5.98 -0.04 -0.64
CA LEU A 171 -5.60 -1.10 -1.58
C LEU A 171 -6.81 -1.61 -2.36
N THR A 172 -7.90 -1.90 -1.66
CA THR A 172 -9.14 -2.43 -2.25
C THR A 172 -9.82 -1.46 -3.21
N SER A 173 -9.80 -0.16 -2.90
CA SER A 173 -10.42 0.85 -3.76
C SER A 173 -9.57 1.20 -4.99
N LYS A 174 -8.24 1.14 -4.87
CA LYS A 174 -7.32 1.56 -5.93
C LYS A 174 -6.83 0.41 -6.83
N PHE A 175 -6.78 -0.80 -6.31
CA PHE A 175 -6.26 -1.96 -7.05
C PHE A 175 -7.32 -3.06 -7.16
N ASN A 176 -7.64 -3.43 -8.40
CA ASN A 176 -8.39 -4.66 -8.65
C ASN A 176 -7.55 -5.85 -8.17
N ILE A 177 -8.20 -6.92 -7.68
CA ILE A 177 -7.53 -8.12 -7.14
C ILE A 177 -6.58 -8.75 -8.17
N GLN A 178 -6.91 -8.64 -9.46
CA GLN A 178 -6.05 -9.08 -10.56
C GLN A 178 -4.67 -8.40 -10.55
N ASN A 179 -4.55 -7.17 -10.04
CA ASN A 179 -3.28 -6.46 -9.94
C ASN A 179 -2.40 -7.01 -8.79
N LEU A 180 -2.99 -7.61 -7.76
CA LEU A 180 -2.24 -8.19 -6.62
C LEU A 180 -1.36 -9.37 -7.03
N ARG A 181 -1.73 -10.10 -8.09
CA ARG A 181 -0.94 -11.21 -8.65
C ARG A 181 0.39 -10.77 -9.28
N THR A 182 0.60 -9.47 -9.45
CA THR A 182 1.82 -8.92 -10.07
C THR A 182 2.62 -8.05 -9.12
N ILE A 183 2.05 -7.71 -7.95
CA ILE A 183 2.67 -6.84 -6.95
C ILE A 183 3.77 -7.63 -6.22
N ILE A 184 4.94 -7.03 -6.09
CA ILE A 184 6.06 -7.57 -5.33
C ILE A 184 5.96 -7.17 -3.87
N SER A 185 5.65 -5.89 -3.60
CA SER A 185 5.62 -5.38 -2.24
C SER A 185 4.61 -4.27 -2.01
N ILE A 186 4.21 -4.12 -0.75
CA ILE A 186 3.32 -3.07 -0.29
C ILE A 186 3.90 -2.47 0.98
N HIS A 187 3.94 -1.14 1.05
CA HIS A 187 4.39 -0.39 2.20
C HIS A 187 3.60 0.92 2.40
N PRO A 188 3.31 1.32 3.65
CA PRO A 188 3.45 0.53 4.88
C PRO A 188 2.26 -0.41 5.09
N ILE A 189 2.44 -1.46 5.89
CA ILE A 189 1.37 -2.32 6.43
C ILE A 189 1.37 -2.20 7.95
N ARG A 190 0.56 -1.25 8.45
CA ARG A 190 0.48 -0.91 9.89
C ARG A 190 -0.08 -2.03 10.77
N ASN A 191 -0.73 -3.05 10.20
CA ASN A 191 -1.17 -4.21 10.99
C ASN A 191 -0.05 -5.25 11.02
N PHE A 192 0.67 -5.28 12.15
CA PHE A 192 1.86 -6.08 12.40
C PHE A 192 1.70 -7.59 12.13
N LYS A 193 0.46 -8.11 12.15
CA LYS A 193 0.15 -9.52 11.80
C LYS A 193 0.48 -9.89 10.34
N PHE A 194 0.73 -8.91 9.48
CA PHE A 194 1.02 -9.13 8.07
C PHE A 194 2.41 -8.67 7.62
N SER A 195 3.20 -8.02 8.47
CA SER A 195 4.48 -7.49 8.01
C SER A 195 5.50 -8.60 7.68
N VAL A 196 6.65 -8.25 7.08
CA VAL A 196 7.76 -9.19 6.81
C VAL A 196 8.07 -10.06 8.03
N ARG A 197 7.90 -9.51 9.24
CA ARG A 197 8.08 -10.18 10.53
C ARG A 197 7.15 -11.37 10.80
N THR A 198 5.94 -11.37 10.25
CA THR A 198 4.90 -12.38 10.53
C THR A 198 4.68 -13.37 9.40
N LYS A 199 5.40 -13.20 8.29
CA LYS A 199 5.28 -14.00 7.06
C LYS A 199 5.58 -15.49 7.21
N ARG A 200 6.14 -15.95 8.33
CA ARG A 200 6.34 -17.40 8.53
C ARG A 200 5.03 -18.17 8.77
N ARG A 201 3.88 -17.49 8.95
CA ARG A 201 2.61 -18.14 9.35
C ARG A 201 1.36 -17.76 8.55
N GLU A 202 1.38 -16.74 7.70
CA GLU A 202 0.25 -16.43 6.81
C GLU A 202 0.64 -16.66 5.36
N ASN A 203 -0.07 -17.57 4.69
CA ASN A 203 0.10 -17.82 3.25
C ASN A 203 -0.36 -16.58 2.46
N ASP A 204 0.33 -16.26 1.36
CA ASP A 204 -0.04 -15.16 0.44
C ASP A 204 -1.53 -15.26 0.02
N ILE A 205 -2.04 -16.50 -0.08
CA ILE A 205 -3.45 -16.83 -0.33
C ILE A 205 -4.38 -16.25 0.75
N ASP A 206 -4.04 -16.36 2.03
CA ASP A 206 -4.90 -15.89 3.12
C ASP A 206 -4.92 -14.36 3.20
N PHE A 207 -3.79 -13.72 2.91
CA PHE A 207 -3.73 -12.26 2.76
C PHE A 207 -4.63 -11.80 1.61
N ILE A 208 -4.51 -12.44 0.44
CA ILE A 208 -5.36 -12.16 -0.72
C ILE A 208 -6.84 -12.38 -0.37
N LYS A 209 -7.21 -13.50 0.24
CA LYS A 209 -8.60 -13.79 0.68
C LYS A 209 -9.14 -12.72 1.62
N LYS A 210 -8.33 -12.24 2.57
CA LYS A 210 -8.74 -11.14 3.47
C LYS A 210 -8.98 -9.85 2.70
N ILE A 211 -8.10 -9.51 1.75
CA ILE A 211 -8.29 -8.36 0.86
C ILE A 211 -9.55 -8.53 0.01
N GLU A 212 -9.80 -9.71 -0.57
CA GLU A 212 -10.97 -10.03 -1.39
C GLU A 212 -12.29 -9.91 -0.60
N LYS A 213 -12.31 -10.44 0.63
CA LYS A 213 -13.46 -10.32 1.54
C LYS A 213 -13.74 -8.86 1.89
N MET A 214 -12.70 -8.09 2.19
CA MET A 214 -12.81 -6.65 2.47
C MET A 214 -13.29 -5.87 1.23
N ASN A 215 -12.76 -6.20 0.04
CA ASN A 215 -13.20 -5.66 -1.25
C ASN A 215 -14.70 -5.86 -1.47
N THR A 216 -15.17 -7.08 -1.22
CA THR A 216 -16.59 -7.45 -1.36
C THR A 216 -17.47 -6.66 -0.39
N TYR A 217 -17.05 -6.53 0.87
CA TYR A 217 -17.74 -5.73 1.88
C TYR A 217 -17.83 -4.24 1.47
N LEU A 218 -16.73 -3.65 1.01
CA LEU A 218 -16.68 -2.25 0.59
C LEU A 218 -17.53 -1.96 -0.65
N LYS A 219 -17.56 -2.88 -1.63
CA LYS A 219 -18.47 -2.77 -2.77
C LYS A 219 -19.94 -2.76 -2.34
N LYS A 220 -20.32 -3.59 -1.35
CA LYS A 220 -21.67 -3.60 -0.76
C LYS A 220 -21.99 -2.29 -0.06
N GLU A 221 -21.10 -1.81 0.81
CA GLU A 221 -21.22 -0.51 1.51
C GLU A 221 -21.39 0.66 0.53
N PHE A 222 -20.59 0.70 -0.54
CA PHE A 222 -20.67 1.76 -1.54
C PHE A 222 -22.01 1.73 -2.30
N LYS A 223 -22.51 0.54 -2.65
CA LYS A 223 -23.83 0.37 -3.27
C LYS A 223 -24.97 0.80 -2.33
N LEU A 224 -24.90 0.45 -1.05
CA LEU A 224 -25.84 0.90 -0.02
C LEU A 224 -25.84 2.42 0.14
N ARG A 225 -24.65 3.04 0.15
CA ARG A 225 -24.52 4.51 0.21
C ARG A 225 -25.14 5.18 -1.01
N GLN A 226 -24.85 4.71 -2.23
CA GLN A 226 -25.48 5.25 -3.44
C GLN A 226 -27.01 5.12 -3.40
N GLN A 227 -27.54 3.96 -2.98
CA GLN A 227 -28.98 3.77 -2.81
C GLN A 227 -29.56 4.74 -1.78
N ASN A 228 -28.87 4.98 -0.66
CA ASN A 228 -29.29 5.96 0.33
C ASN A 228 -29.20 7.40 -0.18
N THR A 229 -28.20 7.74 -1.01
CA THR A 229 -28.11 9.07 -1.65
C THR A 229 -29.25 9.30 -2.64
N ILE A 230 -29.55 8.30 -3.47
CA ILE A 230 -30.70 8.33 -4.40
C ILE A 230 -32.02 8.43 -3.62
N LYS A 231 -32.18 7.63 -2.56
CA LYS A 231 -33.34 7.69 -1.66
C LYS A 231 -33.49 9.07 -1.02
N ASN A 232 -32.42 9.66 -0.50
CA ASN A 232 -32.42 11.00 0.10
C ASN A 232 -32.68 12.11 -0.93
N ARG A 233 -32.26 11.92 -2.18
CA ARG A 233 -32.57 12.84 -3.30
C ARG A 233 -34.04 12.71 -3.70
N ALA A 234 -34.58 11.49 -3.76
CA ALA A 234 -36.00 11.24 -4.00
C ALA A 234 -36.89 11.83 -2.88
N ILE A 235 -36.51 11.66 -1.62
CA ILE A 235 -37.18 12.29 -0.46
C ILE A 235 -37.12 13.81 -0.55
N ARG A 236 -35.97 14.40 -0.91
CA ARG A 236 -35.87 15.86 -1.11
C ARG A 236 -36.74 16.37 -2.26
N ILE A 237 -36.82 15.65 -3.37
CA ILE A 237 -37.71 15.99 -4.49
C ILE A 237 -39.18 15.87 -4.07
N PHE A 238 -39.54 14.80 -3.33
CA PHE A 238 -40.87 14.60 -2.78
C PHE A 238 -41.27 15.73 -1.80
N ASN A 239 -40.40 16.09 -0.86
CA ASN A 239 -40.63 17.18 0.08
C ASN A 239 -40.70 18.55 -0.61
N ARG A 240 -39.93 18.77 -1.70
CA ARG A 240 -40.04 19.98 -2.51
C ARG A 240 -41.36 20.06 -3.28
N LYS A 241 -41.89 18.94 -3.76
CA LYS A 241 -43.20 18.89 -4.43
C LYS A 241 -44.36 19.02 -3.45
N ASN A 242 -44.21 18.55 -2.20
CA ASN A 242 -45.21 18.73 -1.14
C ASN A 242 -45.25 20.13 -0.50
N LEU A 243 -44.32 21.04 -0.85
CA LEU A 243 -44.39 22.45 -0.44
C LEU A 243 -45.56 23.23 -1.11
N TRP A 244 -46.28 22.61 -2.05
CA TRP A 244 -47.44 23.20 -2.72
C TRP A 244 -48.74 22.40 -2.51
N SER A 245 -48.82 21.59 -1.44
CA SER A 245 -50.10 20.99 -1.05
C SER A 245 -50.15 20.71 0.45
N ASN A 246 -50.81 21.63 1.16
CA ASN A 246 -51.69 21.43 2.32
C ASN A 246 -51.26 20.49 3.46
N SER A 247 -51.11 21.16 4.62
CA SER A 247 -51.47 20.72 5.98
C SER A 247 -50.81 19.46 6.59
N ALA A 248 -50.10 19.73 7.69
CA ALA A 248 -49.88 18.87 8.86
C ALA A 248 -49.12 17.55 8.66
N LEU A 249 -47.79 17.60 8.79
CA LEU A 249 -47.06 16.56 9.56
C LEU A 249 -45.67 17.06 9.97
N ASN A 250 -45.51 17.45 11.23
CA ASN A 250 -44.20 17.59 11.87
C ASN A 250 -43.71 16.20 12.29
N VAL A 251 -42.50 15.81 11.87
CA VAL A 251 -41.82 14.63 12.39
C VAL A 251 -40.36 14.97 12.69
N TRP A 252 -40.02 14.99 13.97
CA TRP A 252 -38.66 14.95 14.50
C TRP A 252 -38.33 13.52 14.95
N THR A 253 -37.07 13.09 14.83
CA THR A 253 -36.44 12.16 15.80
C THR A 253 -34.94 12.44 15.93
N ASP A 254 -34.49 12.72 17.16
CA ASP A 254 -33.10 12.60 17.63
C ASP A 254 -32.84 11.16 18.14
N SER A 255 -31.59 10.86 18.46
CA SER A 255 -30.93 9.56 18.50
C SER A 255 -31.39 8.54 19.57
N SER A 256 -30.88 7.31 19.37
CA SER A 256 -30.69 6.21 20.33
C SER A 256 -31.88 5.26 20.63
N HIS A 257 -31.64 3.97 20.41
CA HIS A 257 -32.40 2.77 20.83
C HIS A 257 -33.86 2.60 20.39
N VAL A 258 -34.09 1.99 19.21
CA VAL A 258 -35.32 1.20 18.91
C VAL A 258 -34.99 0.03 17.98
N ASP A 259 -35.58 -1.14 18.29
CA ASP A 259 -35.41 -2.46 17.65
C ASP A 259 -35.77 -2.49 16.14
N LEU A 260 -35.01 -3.29 15.37
CA LEU A 260 -35.01 -3.34 13.91
C LEU A 260 -36.31 -3.92 13.33
N ASN A 261 -37.04 -4.73 14.10
CA ASN A 261 -38.23 -5.44 13.64
C ASN A 261 -39.50 -4.57 13.56
N GLU A 262 -39.62 -3.54 14.40
CA GLU A 262 -40.73 -2.56 14.29
C GLU A 262 -40.55 -1.63 13.07
N ARG A 263 -39.30 -1.31 12.71
CA ARG A 263 -38.99 -0.50 11.51
C ARG A 263 -39.46 -1.15 10.22
N ILE A 264 -39.51 -2.48 10.14
CA ILE A 264 -39.89 -3.21 8.92
C ILE A 264 -41.42 -3.20 8.73
N LYS A 265 -42.20 -3.27 9.83
CA LYS A 265 -43.67 -3.22 9.77
C LYS A 265 -44.19 -1.83 9.35
N ILE A 266 -43.63 -0.76 9.90
CA ILE A 266 -44.03 0.62 9.57
C ILE A 266 -43.64 0.97 8.12
N ASN A 267 -42.45 0.56 7.66
CA ASN A 267 -42.02 0.81 6.28
C ASN A 267 -42.87 0.06 5.24
N ARG A 268 -43.38 -1.16 5.54
CA ARG A 268 -44.24 -1.91 4.62
C ARG A 268 -45.61 -1.26 4.42
N PHE A 269 -46.16 -0.64 5.46
CA PHE A 269 -47.45 0.07 5.40
C PHE A 269 -47.34 1.35 4.56
N ILE A 270 -46.25 2.10 4.73
CA ILE A 270 -45.98 3.34 3.98
C ILE A 270 -45.65 3.04 2.50
N TYR A 271 -44.86 1.98 2.22
CA TYR A 271 -44.54 1.56 0.85
C TYR A 271 -45.77 1.14 0.05
N LYS A 272 -46.72 0.42 0.65
CA LYS A 272 -47.96 -0.01 -0.04
C LYS A 272 -48.87 1.17 -0.41
N LYS A 273 -48.95 2.22 0.44
CA LYS A 273 -49.70 3.44 0.11
C LYS A 273 -49.01 4.29 -0.96
N MET A 274 -47.67 4.40 -0.93
CA MET A 274 -46.90 5.19 -1.91
C MET A 274 -46.93 4.59 -3.32
N ILE A 275 -46.81 3.26 -3.48
CA ILE A 275 -46.85 2.62 -4.80
C ILE A 275 -48.23 2.81 -5.46
N LYS A 276 -49.31 2.75 -4.68
CA LYS A 276 -50.68 2.98 -5.19
C LYS A 276 -50.85 4.41 -5.73
N TYR A 277 -50.25 5.41 -5.08
CA TYR A 277 -50.27 6.81 -5.53
C TYR A 277 -49.37 7.06 -6.75
N ILE A 278 -48.21 6.42 -6.83
CA ILE A 278 -47.29 6.58 -7.98
C ILE A 278 -47.89 5.96 -9.26
N ILE A 279 -48.58 4.83 -9.16
CA ILE A 279 -49.27 4.21 -10.31
C ILE A 279 -50.46 5.07 -10.79
N LEU A 280 -51.22 5.68 -9.87
CA LEU A 280 -52.30 6.61 -10.20
C LEU A 280 -51.79 7.91 -10.83
N ALA A 281 -50.63 8.42 -10.40
CA ALA A 281 -50.03 9.64 -10.92
C ALA A 281 -49.38 9.46 -12.30
N LEU A 282 -48.90 8.25 -12.63
CA LEU A 282 -48.26 7.95 -13.92
C LEU A 282 -49.26 7.64 -15.04
N ASN A 283 -50.48 7.21 -14.71
CA ASN A 283 -51.50 6.89 -15.71
C ASN A 283 -52.31 8.11 -16.19
N ASN A 284 -52.26 9.26 -15.51
CA ASN A 284 -53.24 10.32 -15.71
C ASN A 284 -52.74 11.67 -16.26
N ASN A 285 -51.49 11.83 -16.70
CA ASN A 285 -51.09 13.06 -17.43
C ASN A 285 -49.83 12.87 -18.28
N CYS A 286 -50.00 12.20 -19.43
CA CYS A 286 -49.31 12.57 -20.66
C CYS A 286 -50.41 12.95 -21.65
N ILE A 287 -50.52 14.23 -22.01
CA ILE A 287 -51.00 14.78 -23.29
C ILE A 287 -51.19 16.30 -23.10
N GLN A 288 -50.68 17.10 -24.06
CA GLN A 288 -50.96 18.52 -24.33
C GLN A 288 -50.38 19.56 -23.32
N TYR A 289 -49.61 20.60 -23.66
CA TYR A 289 -49.48 21.41 -24.88
C TYR A 289 -48.02 21.89 -25.09
N LEU A 290 -47.59 21.90 -26.36
CA LEU A 290 -46.64 22.87 -26.91
C LEU A 290 -47.40 24.18 -27.17
N ASN A 291 -46.68 25.30 -26.97
CA ASN A 291 -47.04 26.73 -26.94
C ASN A 291 -47.46 27.27 -25.57
#